data_AF-A0A957V036-F1
#
_entry.id   AF-A0A957V036-F1
#
_cell.length_a   1.000
_cell.length_b   1.000
_cell.length_c   1.000
_cell.angle_alpha   90.00
_cell.angle_beta   90.00
_cell.angle_gamma   90.00
#
_symmetry.space_group_name_H-M   'P 1'
#
loop_
_entity.id
_entity.type
_entity.pdbx_description
1 polymer ?
#
loop_
_entity_poly.entity_id
_entity_poly.type
_entity_poly.pdbx_seq_one_letter_code
_entity_poly.pdbx_strand_id
1 'polypeptide(L)'
;MTSASTSVRMNVLLPADVAKTLREVVPSRKRARFIAEAVERELRRVQLEVALEASAGAWEDTDHPELADGPAIDRWIAEGRTQMGWDRSGDA
;
A
#
# COMPACT_ATOMS: atom_id res chain seq x y z
N MET A 1 -3.25 19.27 2.23
CA MET A 1 -2.60 20.09 1.19
C MET A 1 -2.94 19.48 -0.16
N THR A 2 -3.86 20.07 -0.91
CA THR A 2 -4.25 19.61 -2.25
C THR A 2 -3.21 20.14 -3.24
N SER A 3 -2.13 19.38 -3.47
CA SER A 3 -1.23 19.71 -4.57
C SER A 3 -1.98 19.59 -5.88
N ALA A 4 -2.00 20.67 -6.67
CA ALA A 4 -2.50 20.62 -8.03
C ALA A 4 -1.63 19.63 -8.83
N SER A 5 -2.23 18.57 -9.36
CA SER A 5 -1.49 17.55 -10.10
C SER A 5 -1.04 18.11 -11.46
N THR A 6 0.24 18.45 -11.59
CA THR A 6 0.82 18.79 -12.89
C THR A 6 0.83 17.56 -13.78
N SER A 7 0.15 17.63 -14.92
CA SER A 7 0.17 16.55 -15.92
C SER A 7 1.40 16.67 -16.82
N VAL A 8 2.13 15.57 -17.00
CA VAL A 8 3.25 15.48 -17.93
C VAL A 8 2.79 14.75 -19.19
N ARG A 9 3.14 15.27 -20.38
CA ARG A 9 2.83 14.59 -21.65
C ARG A 9 3.83 13.47 -21.89
N MET A 10 3.33 12.27 -22.12
CA MET A 10 4.12 11.08 -22.43
C MET A 10 3.55 10.40 -23.68
N ASN A 11 4.43 9.99 -24.61
CA ASN A 11 4.05 9.20 -25.78
C ASN A 11 4.28 7.73 -25.47
N VAL A 12 3.22 6.91 -25.53
CA VAL A 12 3.27 5.47 -25.27
C VAL A 12 2.74 4.74 -26.49
N LEU A 13 3.45 3.69 -26.92
CA LEU A 13 2.98 2.79 -27.97
C LEU A 13 2.10 1.70 -27.34
N LEU A 14 0.91 1.51 -27.92
CA LEU A 14 -0.01 0.46 -27.52
C LEU A 14 -0.18 -0.52 -28.69
N PRO A 15 -0.35 -1.83 -28.43
CA PRO A 15 -0.79 -2.79 -29.43
C PRO A 15 -2.05 -2.30 -30.16
N ALA A 16 -2.13 -2.53 -31.47
CA ALA A 16 -3.15 -1.94 -32.32
C ALA A 16 -4.57 -2.39 -31.95
N ASP A 17 -4.71 -3.65 -31.55
CA ASP A 17 -5.93 -4.26 -31.03
C ASP A 17 -6.37 -3.59 -29.72
N VAL A 18 -5.47 -3.43 -28.75
CA VAL A 18 -5.74 -2.74 -27.47
C VAL A 18 -6.18 -1.29 -27.72
N ALA A 19 -5.48 -0.58 -28.60
CA ALA A 19 -5.82 0.80 -28.96
C ALA A 19 -7.16 0.89 -29.70
N LYS A 20 -7.54 -0.14 -30.48
CA LYS A 20 -8.86 -0.23 -31.12
C LYS A 20 -9.95 -0.43 -30.06
N THR A 21 -9.81 -1.43 -29.20
CA THR A 21 -10.78 -1.72 -28.13
C THR A 21 -10.95 -0.54 -27.19
N LEU A 22 -9.87 0.12 -26.79
CA LEU A 22 -9.94 1.34 -25.97
C LEU A 22 -10.77 2.43 -26.65
N ARG A 23 -10.64 2.59 -27.98
CA ARG A 23 -11.39 3.60 -28.74
C ARG A 23 -12.87 3.26 -28.85
N GLU A 24 -13.21 1.98 -28.94
CA GLU A 24 -14.59 1.48 -29.04
C GLU A 24 -15.32 1.55 -27.69
N VAL A 25 -14.66 1.18 -26.60
CA VAL A 25 -15.28 1.06 -25.27
C VAL A 25 -15.26 2.37 -24.48
N VAL A 26 -14.20 3.18 -24.61
CA VAL A 26 -14.01 4.37 -23.77
C VAL A 26 -14.22 5.66 -24.59
N PRO A 27 -15.13 6.56 -24.16
CA PRO A 27 -15.35 7.84 -24.81
C PRO A 27 -14.07 8.67 -24.92
N SER A 28 -13.88 9.36 -26.05
CA SER A 28 -12.64 10.09 -26.38
C SER A 28 -12.12 11.01 -25.26
N ARG A 29 -13.01 11.78 -24.60
CA ARG A 29 -12.67 12.69 -23.51
C ARG A 29 -12.31 12.00 -22.18
N LYS A 30 -12.58 10.70 -22.04
CA LYS A 30 -12.31 9.91 -20.82
C LYS A 30 -11.10 8.99 -20.94
N ARG A 31 -10.54 8.81 -22.14
CA ARG A 31 -9.44 7.85 -22.40
C ARG A 31 -8.18 8.15 -21.61
N ALA A 32 -7.77 9.42 -21.54
CA ALA A 32 -6.57 9.81 -20.78
C ALA A 32 -6.71 9.46 -19.29
N ARG A 33 -7.87 9.77 -18.70
CA ARG A 33 -8.18 9.41 -17.31
C ARG A 33 -8.21 7.89 -17.11
N PHE A 34 -8.87 7.16 -18.01
CA PHE A 34 -8.93 5.70 -17.94
C PHE A 34 -7.53 5.06 -17.99
N ILE A 35 -6.67 5.53 -18.89
CA ILE A 35 -5.28 5.06 -18.98
C ILE A 35 -4.52 5.41 -17.69
N ALA A 36 -4.64 6.64 -17.20
CA ALA A 36 -3.97 7.06 -15.97
C ALA A 36 -4.37 6.21 -14.77
N GLU A 37 -5.67 5.97 -14.56
CA GLU A 37 -6.21 5.13 -13.49
C GLU A 37 -5.74 3.67 -13.61
N ALA A 38 -5.69 3.13 -14.84
CA ALA A 38 -5.20 1.77 -15.08
C ALA A 38 -3.70 1.64 -14.77
N VAL A 39 -2.90 2.61 -15.21
CA VAL A 39 -1.45 2.64 -14.94
C VAL A 39 -1.18 2.84 -13.44
N GLU A 40 -1.87 3.76 -12.78
CA GLU A 40 -1.73 3.97 -11.33
C GLU A 40 -2.04 2.70 -10.54
N ARG A 41 -3.11 1.98 -10.89
CA ARG A 41 -3.47 0.73 -10.23
C ARG A 41 -2.36 -0.31 -10.37
N GLU A 42 -1.83 -0.47 -11.58
CA GLU A 42 -0.77 -1.46 -11.83
C GLU A 42 0.55 -1.07 -11.14
N LEU A 43 0.90 0.21 -11.14
CA LEU A 43 2.07 0.71 -10.42
C LEU A 43 1.96 0.45 -8.92
N ARG A 44 0.80 0.68 -8.30
CA ARG A 44 0.59 0.35 -6.87
C ARG A 44 0.78 -1.13 -6.61
N ARG A 45 0.32 -1.99 -7.51
CA ARG A 45 0.50 -3.44 -7.40
C ARG A 45 1.98 -3.82 -7.44
N VAL A 46 2.72 -3.33 -8.44
CA VAL A 46 4.17 -3.60 -8.56
C VAL A 46 4.93 -3.08 -7.33
N GLN A 47 4.59 -1.88 -6.84
CA GLN A 47 5.19 -1.33 -5.62
C GLN A 47 4.89 -2.18 -4.39
N LEU A 48 3.67 -2.71 -4.26
CA LEU A 48 3.30 -3.60 -3.18
C LEU A 48 4.07 -4.92 -3.25
N GLU A 49 4.20 -5.53 -4.43
CA GLU A 49 4.97 -6.75 -4.63
C GLU A 49 6.42 -6.56 -4.16
N VAL A 50 7.07 -5.47 -4.57
CA VAL A 50 8.43 -5.12 -4.10
C VAL A 50 8.47 -4.91 -2.58
N ALA A 51 7.47 -4.24 -2.01
CA ALA A 51 7.41 -4.00 -0.56
C ALA A 51 7.27 -5.31 0.23
N LEU A 52 6.45 -6.24 -0.26
CA LEU A 52 6.24 -7.56 0.35
C LEU A 52 7.51 -8.40 0.31
N GLU A 53 8.22 -8.40 -0.81
CA GLU A 53 9.52 -9.08 -0.94
C GLU A 53 10.56 -8.47 0.02
N ALA A 54 10.63 -7.14 0.09
CA ALA A 54 11.58 -6.43 0.95
C ALA A 54 11.27 -6.60 2.45
N SER A 55 10.00 -6.78 2.81
CA SER A 55 9.57 -6.98 4.20
C SER A 55 9.46 -8.46 4.60
N ALA A 56 9.78 -9.39 3.70
CA ALA A 56 9.76 -10.80 4.03
C ALA A 56 10.75 -11.08 5.16
N GLY A 57 10.29 -11.74 6.22
CA GLY A 57 11.10 -11.98 7.42
C GLY A 57 11.20 -10.80 8.39
N ALA A 58 10.54 -9.67 8.13
CA ALA A 58 10.56 -8.51 9.03
C ALA A 58 9.91 -8.76 10.41
N TRP A 59 9.30 -9.94 10.62
CA TRP A 59 8.67 -10.36 11.87
C TRP A 59 9.24 -11.69 12.38
N GLU A 60 10.46 -12.06 11.97
CA GLU A 60 11.14 -13.24 12.50
C GLU A 60 11.43 -13.08 14.00
N ASP A 61 11.35 -14.18 14.75
CA ASP A 61 11.58 -14.21 16.20
C ASP A 61 12.97 -13.70 16.59
N THR A 62 13.96 -13.77 15.67
CA THR A 62 15.31 -13.25 15.90
C THR A 62 15.34 -11.72 15.99
N ASP A 63 14.50 -11.05 15.20
CA ASP A 63 14.39 -9.59 15.17
C ASP A 63 13.35 -9.09 16.18
N HIS A 64 12.36 -9.92 16.50
CA HIS A 64 11.25 -9.64 17.42
C HIS A 64 11.07 -10.73 18.48
N PRO A 65 12.03 -10.92 19.40
CA PRO A 65 11.94 -11.95 20.44
C PRO A 65 10.74 -11.73 21.39
N GLU A 66 10.26 -10.50 21.51
CA GLU A 66 9.05 -10.13 22.26
C GLU A 66 7.77 -10.72 21.65
N LEU A 67 7.81 -11.17 20.39
CA LEU A 67 6.68 -11.75 19.67
C LEU A 67 6.82 -13.27 19.43
N ALA A 68 7.90 -13.89 19.91
CA ALA A 68 8.24 -15.28 19.60
C ALA A 68 7.24 -16.31 20.13
N ASP A 69 6.61 -16.06 21.29
CA ASP A 69 5.60 -16.95 21.87
C ASP A 69 4.54 -16.20 22.70
N GLY A 70 3.47 -16.91 23.06
CA GLY A 70 2.37 -16.35 23.85
C GLY A 70 2.83 -15.65 25.14
N PRO A 71 3.66 -16.29 25.99
CA PRO A 71 4.21 -15.64 27.18
C PRO A 71 5.07 -14.40 26.91
N ALA A 72 5.85 -14.36 25.83
CA ALA A 72 6.62 -13.19 25.43
C ALA A 72 5.69 -12.04 25.00
N ILE A 73 4.67 -12.36 24.21
CA ILE A 73 3.64 -11.41 23.77
C ILE A 73 2.89 -10.84 24.97
N ASP A 74 2.48 -11.68 25.93
CA ASP A 74 1.77 -11.24 27.14
C ASP A 74 2.62 -10.25 27.97
N ARG A 75 3.92 -10.51 28.12
CA ARG A 75 4.84 -9.58 28.78
C ARG A 75 4.94 -8.26 28.02
N TRP A 76 5.16 -8.32 26.71
CA TRP A 76 5.27 -7.14 25.86
C TRP A 76 4.01 -6.27 25.90
N ILE A 77 2.83 -6.89 25.87
CA ILE A 77 1.54 -6.17 26.00
C ILE A 77 1.41 -5.51 27.37
N ALA A 78 1.74 -6.22 28.46
CA ALA A 78 1.63 -5.68 29.82
C ALA A 78 2.57 -4.48 30.03
N GLU A 79 3.81 -4.59 29.54
CA GLU A 79 4.79 -3.50 29.57
C GLU A 79 4.31 -2.29 28.77
N GLY A 80 3.81 -2.52 27.55
CA GLY A 80 3.27 -1.46 26.68
C GLY A 80 2.08 -0.73 27.31
N ARG A 81 1.13 -1.47 27.89
CA ARG A 81 -0.05 -0.88 28.58
C ARG A 81 0.34 -0.04 29.78
N THR A 82 1.30 -0.53 30.57
CA THR A 82 1.84 0.18 31.73
C THR A 82 2.53 1.47 31.29
N GLN A 83 3.39 1.40 30.27
CA GLN A 83 4.14 2.54 29.75
C GLN A 83 3.22 3.63 29.21
N MET A 84 2.19 3.25 28.45
CA MET A 84 1.24 4.19 27.87
C MET A 84 0.17 4.66 28.87
N GLY A 85 0.17 4.14 30.11
CA GLY A 85 -0.82 4.49 31.14
C GLY A 85 -2.24 4.06 30.80
N TRP A 86 -2.40 3.09 29.89
CA TRP A 86 -3.72 2.57 29.51
C TRP A 86 -4.47 2.01 30.71
N ASP A 87 -3.75 1.32 31.61
CA ASP A 87 -4.34 0.72 32.81
C ASP A 87 -4.75 1.76 33.88
N ARG A 88 -4.30 3.02 33.76
CA ARG A 88 -4.73 4.13 34.65
C ARG A 88 -6.01 4.82 34.19
N SER A 89 -6.56 4.44 33.03
CA SER A 89 -7.73 5.09 32.43
C SER A 89 -9.07 4.50 32.89
N GLY A 90 -9.05 3.43 33.69
CA GLY A 90 -10.24 2.66 34.10
C GLY A 90 -10.78 2.94 35.51
N ASP A 91 -10.13 3.79 36.30
CA ASP A 91 -10.45 4.01 37.73
C ASP A 91 -11.23 5.33 37.99
N ALA A 92 -12.09 5.77 37.07
CA ALA A 92 -12.90 6.99 37.21
C ALA A 92 -14.40 6.70 37.37
#